data_AF-A0A9D8ES08-F1
#
_entry.id   AF-A0A9D8ES08-F1
#
_cell.length_a   1.000
_cell.length_b   1.000
_cell.length_c   1.000
_cell.angle_alpha   90.00
_cell.angle_beta   90.00
_cell.angle_gamma   90.00
#
_symmetry.space_group_name_H-M   'P 1'
#
loop_
_entity.id
_entity.type
_entity.pdbx_description
1 polymer ?
#
loop_
_entity_poly.entity_id
_entity_poly.type
_entity_poly.pdbx_seq_one_letter_code
_entity_poly.pdbx_strand_id
1 'polypeptide(L)'
;VYNILASCAVGLINGLSVENIKEGIKIMPGVKGRFERIVTKKGINAIVDYAHTPGGLESVLKTARLLLLSGGRLISVFGCGGDRDKTKRAVMGQISAGLADFSIITSDNPRTEDPEVIIQMIEDGFIQLKKTNYVIEVERKRAIFKALKMAGSKDIVLIAGKGHEDYQEFAGKRIHFSDQEVIKEWDDT
;
A
#
# COMPACT_ATOMS: atom_id res chain seq x y z
N VAL A 1 15.67 -2.63 -7.27
CA VAL A 1 16.94 -2.95 -7.98
C VAL A 1 17.60 -4.22 -7.44
N TYR A 2 17.80 -4.37 -6.12
CA TYR A 2 18.52 -5.54 -5.58
C TYR A 2 17.91 -6.90 -5.95
N ASN A 3 16.58 -7.06 -5.84
CA ASN A 3 15.91 -8.33 -6.17
C ASN A 3 16.14 -8.75 -7.63
N ILE A 4 16.04 -7.81 -8.58
CA ILE A 4 16.23 -8.14 -9.99
C ILE A 4 17.69 -8.50 -10.28
N LEU A 5 18.65 -7.79 -9.68
CA LEU A 5 20.08 -8.09 -9.83
C LEU A 5 20.46 -9.45 -9.25
N ALA A 6 19.90 -9.80 -8.09
CA ALA A 6 20.09 -11.14 -7.50
C ALA A 6 19.55 -12.23 -8.43
N SER A 7 18.35 -12.06 -8.98
CA SER A 7 17.78 -12.98 -9.97
C SER A 7 18.61 -13.07 -11.24
N CYS A 8 19.15 -11.95 -11.75
CA CYS A 8 20.08 -11.96 -12.87
C CYS A 8 21.34 -12.78 -12.57
N ALA A 9 21.94 -12.58 -11.40
CA ALA A 9 23.15 -13.30 -10.99
C ALA A 9 22.90 -14.82 -10.93
N VAL A 10 21.78 -15.25 -10.36
CA VAL A 10 21.38 -16.67 -10.34
C VAL A 10 21.15 -17.19 -11.75
N GLY A 11 20.46 -16.43 -12.61
CA GLY A 11 20.23 -16.81 -14.01
C GLY A 11 21.53 -17.04 -14.78
N LEU A 12 22.51 -16.13 -14.61
CA LEU A 12 23.82 -16.23 -15.23
C LEU A 12 24.59 -17.48 -14.75
N ILE A 13 24.58 -17.77 -13.45
CA ILE A 13 25.23 -18.97 -12.88
C ILE A 13 24.60 -20.26 -13.41
N ASN A 14 23.30 -20.24 -13.73
CA ASN A 14 22.58 -21.38 -14.29
C ASN A 14 22.62 -21.43 -15.84
N GLY A 15 23.48 -20.63 -16.48
CA GLY A 15 23.72 -20.69 -17.92
C GLY A 15 22.68 -19.96 -18.79
N LEU A 16 21.83 -19.11 -18.21
CA LEU A 16 20.99 -18.23 -19.03
C LEU A 16 21.85 -17.15 -19.69
N SER A 17 21.61 -16.90 -20.98
CA SER A 17 22.26 -15.79 -21.67
C SER A 17 21.73 -14.44 -21.18
N VAL A 18 22.54 -13.39 -21.32
CA VAL A 18 22.16 -12.01 -20.96
C VAL A 18 20.90 -11.58 -21.73
N GLU A 19 20.77 -11.98 -23.00
CA GLU A 19 19.61 -11.69 -23.85
C GLU A 19 18.34 -12.35 -23.30
N ASN A 20 18.42 -13.61 -22.86
CA ASN A 20 17.29 -14.32 -22.26
C ASN A 20 16.86 -13.66 -20.95
N ILE A 21 17.82 -13.27 -20.11
CA ILE A 21 17.54 -12.54 -18.87
C ILE A 21 16.87 -11.20 -19.16
N LYS A 22 17.40 -10.44 -20.13
CA LYS A 22 16.85 -9.13 -20.52
C LYS A 22 15.42 -9.23 -21.03
N GLU A 23 15.13 -10.19 -21.91
CA GLU A 23 13.76 -10.40 -22.41
C GLU A 23 12.83 -10.84 -21.29
N GLY A 24 13.27 -11.75 -20.40
CA GLY A 24 12.51 -12.15 -19.22
C GLY A 24 12.14 -10.97 -18.31
N ILE A 25 13.09 -10.08 -18.03
CA ILE A 25 12.83 -8.87 -17.23
C ILE A 25 11.84 -7.93 -17.92
N LYS A 26 11.99 -7.74 -19.24
CA LYS A 26 11.16 -6.83 -20.04
C LYS A 26 9.69 -7.24 -20.06
N ILE A 27 9.40 -8.55 -20.09
CA ILE A 27 8.02 -9.06 -20.16
C ILE A 27 7.42 -9.38 -18.78
N MET A 28 8.20 -9.30 -17.70
CA MET A 28 7.73 -9.61 -16.35
C MET A 28 6.70 -8.56 -15.90
N PRO A 29 5.44 -8.95 -15.61
CA PRO A 29 4.37 -8.00 -15.26
C PRO A 29 4.51 -7.38 -13.86
N GLY A 30 5.59 -7.69 -13.14
CA GLY A 30 5.75 -7.39 -11.72
C GLY A 30 5.16 -8.49 -10.83
N VAL A 31 5.37 -8.37 -9.52
CA VAL A 31 4.85 -9.34 -8.53
C VAL A 31 3.56 -8.78 -7.94
N LYS A 32 2.48 -9.56 -7.99
CA LYS A 32 1.18 -9.20 -7.39
C LYS A 32 1.38 -8.75 -5.94
N GLY A 33 0.85 -7.58 -5.59
CA GLY A 33 0.91 -7.01 -4.25
C GLY A 33 2.31 -6.59 -3.76
N ARG A 34 3.27 -6.38 -4.68
CA ARG A 34 4.62 -5.88 -4.38
C ARG A 34 4.92 -4.72 -5.33
N PHE A 35 4.68 -3.51 -4.85
CA PHE A 35 4.72 -2.28 -5.63
C PHE A 35 3.93 -2.42 -6.94
N GLU A 36 2.77 -3.09 -6.87
CA GLU A 36 1.96 -3.42 -8.03
C GLU A 36 1.25 -2.15 -8.51
N ARG A 37 1.63 -1.65 -9.68
CA ARG A 37 1.02 -0.46 -10.28
C ARG A 37 -0.26 -0.84 -11.00
N ILE A 38 -1.35 -0.17 -10.65
CA ILE A 38 -2.66 -0.29 -11.29
C ILE A 38 -3.08 1.11 -11.74
N VAL A 39 -3.27 1.29 -13.06
CA VAL A 39 -3.81 2.53 -13.60
C VAL A 39 -5.29 2.33 -13.85
N THR A 40 -6.12 3.16 -13.19
CA THR A 40 -7.57 3.09 -13.32
C THR A 40 -8.01 3.56 -14.71
N LYS A 41 -9.22 3.21 -15.16
CA LYS A 41 -9.83 3.73 -16.41
C LYS A 41 -9.92 5.27 -16.41
N LYS A 42 -10.00 5.88 -15.21
CA LYS A 42 -9.99 7.34 -15.01
C LYS A 42 -8.58 7.96 -14.99
N GLY A 43 -7.53 7.17 -15.23
CA GLY A 43 -6.14 7.63 -15.32
C GLY A 43 -5.46 7.88 -13.97
N ILE A 44 -6.02 7.37 -12.86
CA ILE A 44 -5.42 7.49 -11.52
C ILE A 44 -4.34 6.43 -11.38
N ASN A 45 -3.17 6.80 -10.85
CA ASN A 45 -2.10 5.86 -10.56
C ASN A 45 -2.26 5.30 -9.14
N ALA A 46 -2.73 4.06 -9.03
CA ALA A 46 -2.76 3.32 -7.77
C ALA A 46 -1.56 2.37 -7.66
N ILE A 47 -1.08 2.16 -6.45
CA ILE A 47 -0.02 1.19 -6.13
C ILE A 47 -0.52 0.32 -4.98
N VAL A 48 -0.50 -1.00 -5.14
CA VAL A 48 -0.81 -1.96 -4.08
C VAL A 48 0.49 -2.60 -3.57
N ASP A 49 0.72 -2.54 -2.26
CA ASP A 49 1.90 -3.11 -1.63
C ASP A 49 1.61 -3.81 -0.29
N TYR A 50 2.42 -4.80 0.05
CA TYR A 50 2.30 -5.59 1.28
C TYR A 50 2.97 -4.97 2.50
N ALA A 51 3.58 -3.79 2.37
CA ALA A 51 4.22 -3.09 3.46
C ALA A 51 3.29 -2.94 4.67
N HIS A 52 3.54 -3.75 5.70
CA HIS A 52 2.80 -3.78 6.96
C HIS A 52 3.71 -3.61 8.18
N THR A 53 4.98 -3.23 7.94
CA THR A 53 5.98 -2.89 8.96
C THR A 53 6.40 -1.42 8.78
N PRO A 54 6.93 -0.76 9.82
CA PRO A 54 7.39 0.64 9.72
C PRO A 54 8.39 0.85 8.57
N GLY A 55 9.48 0.08 8.53
CA GLY A 55 10.49 0.22 7.48
C GLY A 55 9.95 -0.14 6.08
N GLY A 56 9.04 -1.11 5.99
CA GLY A 56 8.36 -1.43 4.75
C GLY A 56 7.54 -0.24 4.23
N LEU A 57 6.70 0.34 5.10
CA LEU A 57 5.85 1.48 4.77
C LEU A 57 6.69 2.71 4.36
N GLU A 58 7.75 2.99 5.12
CA GLU A 58 8.68 4.07 4.82
C GLU A 58 9.32 3.90 3.44
N SER A 59 9.83 2.70 3.14
CA SER A 59 10.47 2.40 1.86
C SER A 59 9.53 2.58 0.67
N VAL A 60 8.30 2.07 0.78
CA VAL A 60 7.31 2.17 -0.30
C VAL A 60 6.83 3.61 -0.50
N LEU A 61 6.61 4.37 0.58
CA LEU A 61 6.23 5.79 0.50
C LEU A 61 7.35 6.64 -0.14
N LYS A 62 8.61 6.43 0.27
CA LYS A 62 9.75 7.13 -0.36
C LYS A 62 9.86 6.80 -1.84
N THR A 63 9.69 5.53 -2.21
CA THR A 63 9.76 5.11 -3.62
C THR A 63 8.60 5.71 -4.42
N ALA A 64 7.37 5.68 -3.90
CA ALA A 64 6.23 6.31 -4.54
C ALA A 64 6.43 7.82 -4.73
N ARG A 65 7.01 8.52 -3.74
CA ARG A 65 7.31 9.95 -3.82
C ARG A 65 8.33 10.29 -4.92
N LEU A 66 9.31 9.43 -5.17
CA LEU A 66 10.28 9.60 -6.27
C LEU A 66 9.62 9.48 -7.67
N LEU A 67 8.46 8.84 -7.75
CA LEU A 67 7.72 8.64 -9.00
C LEU A 67 6.64 9.71 -9.24
N LEU A 68 6.42 10.61 -8.27
CA LEU A 68 5.42 11.66 -8.41
C LEU A 68 5.77 12.60 -9.58
N LEU A 69 4.75 12.92 -10.36
CA LEU A 69 4.84 13.98 -11.36
C LEU A 69 4.86 15.35 -10.66
N SER A 70 5.43 16.36 -11.33
CA SER A 70 5.45 17.72 -10.80
C SER A 70 4.03 18.23 -10.48
N GLY A 71 3.83 18.63 -9.22
CA GLY A 71 2.54 19.06 -8.67
C GLY A 71 1.57 17.93 -8.31
N GLY A 72 2.00 16.67 -8.34
CA GLY A 72 1.23 15.52 -7.86
C GLY A 72 1.35 15.32 -6.35
N ARG A 73 0.34 14.67 -5.77
CA ARG A 73 0.25 14.33 -4.34
C ARG A 73 0.37 12.82 -4.14
N LEU A 74 1.02 12.43 -3.05
CA LEU A 74 1.02 11.06 -2.54
C LEU A 74 -0.08 10.90 -1.49
N ILE A 75 -1.08 10.07 -1.81
CA ILE A 75 -2.19 9.71 -0.93
C ILE A 75 -1.92 8.30 -0.42
N SER A 76 -1.83 8.10 0.90
CA SER A 76 -1.63 6.79 1.51
C SER A 76 -2.93 6.23 2.08
N VAL A 77 -3.18 4.94 1.87
CA VAL A 77 -4.28 4.18 2.50
C VAL A 77 -3.67 2.98 3.21
N PHE A 78 -3.80 2.90 4.52
CA PHE A 78 -3.23 1.79 5.28
C PHE A 78 -3.93 1.57 6.63
N GLY A 79 -3.70 0.38 7.18
CA GLY A 79 -4.12 -0.02 8.51
C GLY A 79 -3.04 -0.85 9.19
N CYS A 80 -3.37 -1.44 10.33
CA CYS A 80 -2.53 -2.42 11.01
C CYS A 80 -3.35 -3.66 11.37
N GLY A 81 -2.69 -4.81 11.43
CA GLY A 81 -3.31 -6.03 11.95
C GLY A 81 -3.48 -6.01 13.47
N GLY A 82 -4.57 -6.59 13.95
CA GLY A 82 -4.77 -6.92 15.37
C GLY A 82 -4.04 -8.21 15.78
N ASP A 83 -3.97 -8.50 17.08
CA ASP A 83 -3.31 -9.67 17.70
C ASP A 83 -1.84 -9.84 17.26
N ARG A 84 -1.19 -8.70 17.06
CA ARG A 84 0.18 -8.57 16.57
C ARG A 84 0.87 -7.42 17.29
N ASP A 85 2.12 -7.16 16.90
CA ASP A 85 2.91 -6.05 17.42
C ASP A 85 2.13 -4.72 17.34
N LYS A 86 1.78 -4.18 18.52
CA LYS A 86 1.06 -2.93 18.66
C LYS A 86 2.01 -1.72 18.63
N THR A 87 3.29 -1.92 18.93
CA THR A 87 4.29 -0.83 19.03
C THR A 87 4.52 -0.15 17.69
N LYS A 88 4.34 -0.88 16.58
CA LYS A 88 4.47 -0.33 15.22
C LYS A 88 3.37 0.65 14.83
N ARG A 89 2.19 0.65 15.49
CA ARG A 89 0.99 1.36 15.02
C ARG A 89 1.23 2.87 14.96
N ALA A 90 1.66 3.46 16.08
CA ALA A 90 1.98 4.88 16.15
C ALA A 90 3.16 5.24 15.23
N VAL A 91 4.18 4.38 15.14
CA VAL A 91 5.36 4.61 14.26
C VAL A 91 4.94 4.63 12.78
N MET A 92 4.08 3.72 12.35
CA MET A 92 3.53 3.73 10.99
C MET A 92 2.69 4.98 10.73
N GLY A 93 1.94 5.44 11.72
CA GLY A 93 1.25 6.73 11.69
C GLY A 93 2.21 7.90 11.46
N GLN A 94 3.26 8.02 12.26
CA GLN A 94 4.29 9.05 12.13
C GLN A 94 4.95 9.05 10.73
N ILE A 95 5.29 7.86 10.22
CA ILE A 95 5.90 7.69 8.90
C ILE A 95 4.97 8.20 7.81
N SER A 96 3.70 7.78 7.81
CA SER A 96 2.73 8.24 6.82
C SER A 96 2.46 9.73 6.92
N ALA A 97 2.35 10.28 8.14
CA ALA A 97 2.15 11.69 8.39
C ALA A 97 3.29 12.57 7.84
N GLY A 98 4.52 12.07 7.88
CA GLY A 98 5.70 12.77 7.38
C GLY A 98 5.95 12.60 5.88
N LEU A 99 5.58 11.46 5.30
CA LEU A 99 5.94 11.11 3.92
C LEU A 99 4.79 11.16 2.93
N ALA A 100 3.52 11.11 3.35
CA ALA A 100 2.36 11.27 2.48
C ALA A 100 1.84 12.71 2.56
N ASP A 101 1.30 13.21 1.45
CA ASP A 101 0.62 14.52 1.44
C ASP A 101 -0.75 14.41 2.10
N PHE A 102 -1.40 13.25 1.99
CA PHE A 102 -2.63 12.93 2.69
C PHE A 102 -2.70 11.44 3.04
N SER A 103 -3.27 11.10 4.19
CA SER A 103 -3.42 9.69 4.62
C SER A 103 -4.87 9.34 4.92
N ILE A 104 -5.25 8.09 4.66
CA ILE A 104 -6.51 7.50 5.08
C ILE A 104 -6.19 6.30 5.96
N ILE A 105 -6.50 6.42 7.24
CA ILE A 105 -6.31 5.36 8.21
C ILE A 105 -7.56 4.47 8.18
N THR A 106 -7.37 3.17 7.98
CA THR A 106 -8.47 2.22 7.78
C THR A 106 -8.20 0.87 8.42
N SER A 107 -9.17 -0.03 8.38
CA SER A 107 -9.01 -1.42 8.80
C SER A 107 -8.15 -2.23 7.82
N ASP A 108 -7.48 -3.24 8.35
CA ASP A 108 -6.77 -4.28 7.58
C ASP A 108 -7.28 -5.65 8.02
N ASN A 109 -6.54 -6.34 8.89
CA ASN A 109 -6.92 -7.61 9.50
C ASN A 109 -7.07 -7.38 11.02
N PRO A 110 -8.19 -6.84 11.51
CA PRO A 110 -8.35 -6.52 12.93
C PRO A 110 -8.35 -7.76 13.84
N ARG A 111 -8.64 -8.96 13.29
CA ARG A 111 -8.68 -10.21 14.05
C ARG A 111 -9.62 -10.07 15.26
N THR A 112 -9.15 -10.36 16.48
CA THR A 112 -10.00 -10.26 17.68
C THR A 112 -10.01 -8.86 18.31
N GLU A 113 -9.17 -7.94 17.84
CA GLU A 113 -9.16 -6.55 18.31
C GLU A 113 -10.25 -5.72 17.63
N ASP A 114 -10.72 -4.69 18.34
CA ASP A 114 -11.60 -3.67 17.78
C ASP A 114 -10.81 -2.83 16.74
N PRO A 115 -11.29 -2.74 15.47
CA PRO A 115 -10.63 -1.94 14.44
C PRO A 115 -10.48 -0.46 14.83
N GLU A 116 -11.44 0.12 15.55
CA GLU A 116 -11.38 1.53 15.98
C GLU A 116 -10.22 1.74 16.95
N VAL A 117 -9.99 0.79 17.87
CA VAL A 117 -8.86 0.85 18.80
C VAL A 117 -7.53 0.78 18.04
N ILE A 118 -7.43 -0.07 17.03
CA ILE A 118 -6.22 -0.14 16.19
C ILE A 118 -5.98 1.19 15.47
N ILE A 119 -7.03 1.76 14.88
CA ILE A 119 -6.99 3.02 14.14
C ILE A 119 -6.56 4.16 15.06
N GLN A 120 -7.12 4.25 16.27
CA GLN A 120 -6.74 5.26 17.26
C GLN A 120 -5.24 5.21 17.59
N MET A 121 -4.67 4.01 17.75
CA MET A 121 -3.24 3.85 18.01
C MET A 121 -2.36 4.25 16.81
N ILE A 122 -2.86 4.17 15.59
CA ILE A 122 -2.17 4.69 14.41
C ILE A 122 -2.28 6.22 14.39
N GLU A 123 -3.48 6.74 14.67
CA GLU A 123 -3.77 8.17 14.75
C GLU A 123 -2.89 8.88 15.79
N ASP A 124 -2.59 8.24 16.92
CA ASP A 124 -1.67 8.76 17.94
C ASP A 124 -0.32 9.18 17.32
N GLY A 125 0.15 8.48 16.28
CA GLY A 125 1.35 8.85 15.54
C GLY A 125 1.23 10.18 14.79
N PHE A 126 0.07 10.47 14.21
CA PHE A 126 -0.21 11.76 13.58
C PHE A 126 -0.36 12.87 14.63
N ILE A 127 -1.07 12.59 15.72
CA ILE A 127 -1.30 13.53 16.83
C ILE A 127 0.03 13.95 17.48
N GLN A 128 0.93 13.00 17.74
CA GLN A 128 2.26 13.27 18.31
C GLN A 128 3.08 14.23 17.44
N LEU A 129 2.92 14.17 16.12
CA LEU A 129 3.57 15.08 15.16
C LEU A 129 2.76 16.36 14.90
N LYS A 130 1.61 16.54 15.55
CA LYS A 130 0.65 17.64 15.31
C LYS A 130 0.24 17.77 13.85
N LYS A 131 0.09 16.63 13.18
CA LYS A 131 -0.27 16.54 11.76
C LYS A 131 -1.77 16.31 11.64
N THR A 132 -2.41 16.99 10.68
CA THR A 132 -3.86 16.91 10.41
C THR A 132 -4.16 16.49 8.97
N ASN A 133 -3.14 16.07 8.22
CA ASN A 133 -3.25 15.62 6.82
C ASN A 133 -3.72 14.17 6.73
N TYR A 134 -4.78 13.82 7.46
CA TYR A 134 -5.37 12.49 7.43
C TYR A 134 -6.87 12.51 7.70
N VAL A 135 -7.54 11.41 7.36
CA VAL A 135 -8.90 11.08 7.80
C VAL A 135 -8.96 9.61 8.20
N ILE A 136 -9.95 9.30 9.03
CA ILE A 136 -10.31 7.92 9.37
C ILE A 136 -11.47 7.47 8.49
N GLU A 137 -11.37 6.24 7.98
CA GLU A 137 -12.46 5.53 7.31
C GLU A 137 -12.27 4.04 7.60
N VAL A 138 -13.06 3.49 8.53
CA VAL A 138 -12.85 2.13 9.06
C VAL A 138 -13.01 1.07 7.97
N GLU A 139 -13.97 1.25 7.06
CA GLU A 139 -14.29 0.26 6.04
C GLU A 139 -13.31 0.40 4.86
N ARG A 140 -12.50 -0.65 4.65
CA ARG A 140 -11.32 -0.59 3.77
C ARG A 140 -11.69 -0.27 2.31
N LYS A 141 -12.81 -0.79 1.82
CA LYS A 141 -13.30 -0.47 0.47
C LYS A 141 -13.67 1.01 0.34
N ARG A 142 -14.41 1.57 1.29
CA ARG A 142 -14.72 3.01 1.35
C ARG A 142 -13.47 3.86 1.45
N ALA A 143 -12.46 3.42 2.22
CA ALA A 143 -11.19 4.13 2.33
C ALA A 143 -10.47 4.21 0.97
N ILE A 144 -10.38 3.08 0.26
CA ILE A 144 -9.81 3.02 -1.10
C ILE A 144 -10.61 3.89 -2.06
N PHE A 145 -11.94 3.78 -2.07
CA PHE A 145 -12.81 4.61 -2.92
C PHE A 145 -12.64 6.10 -2.63
N LYS A 146 -12.50 6.48 -1.35
CA LYS A 146 -12.28 7.87 -0.94
C LYS A 146 -10.94 8.39 -1.45
N ALA A 147 -9.87 7.59 -1.37
CA ALA A 147 -8.56 7.93 -1.91
C ALA A 147 -8.58 8.09 -3.44
N LEU A 148 -9.21 7.15 -4.15
CA LEU A 148 -9.35 7.22 -5.61
C LEU A 148 -10.19 8.44 -6.03
N LYS A 149 -11.27 8.74 -5.31
CA LYS A 149 -12.12 9.90 -5.59
C LYS A 149 -11.39 11.24 -5.46
N MET A 150 -10.48 11.36 -4.49
CA MET A 150 -9.75 12.60 -4.26
C MET A 150 -8.51 12.76 -5.17
N ALA A 151 -8.03 11.68 -5.79
CA ALA A 151 -6.81 11.67 -6.59
C ALA A 151 -7.06 12.21 -8.01
N GLY A 152 -6.15 13.06 -8.47
CA GLY A 152 -6.04 13.47 -9.88
C GLY A 152 -5.08 12.59 -10.66
N SER A 153 -4.95 12.85 -11.97
CA SER A 153 -4.07 12.09 -12.88
C SER A 153 -2.57 12.20 -12.57
N LYS A 154 -2.16 13.22 -11.81
CA LYS A 154 -0.78 13.43 -11.34
C LYS A 154 -0.50 12.81 -9.98
N ASP A 155 -1.54 12.42 -9.26
CA ASP A 155 -1.42 11.88 -7.91
C ASP A 155 -1.09 10.38 -7.96
N ILE A 156 -0.53 9.89 -6.86
CA ILE A 156 -0.34 8.47 -6.60
C ILE A 156 -1.15 8.09 -5.37
N VAL A 157 -1.97 7.05 -5.50
CA VAL A 157 -2.69 6.42 -4.39
C VAL A 157 -1.94 5.16 -4.01
N LEU A 158 -1.26 5.17 -2.87
CA LEU A 158 -0.58 4.00 -2.32
C LEU A 158 -1.47 3.28 -1.30
N ILE A 159 -1.82 2.03 -1.58
CA ILE A 159 -2.61 1.15 -0.72
C ILE A 159 -1.68 0.09 -0.15
N ALA A 160 -1.45 0.15 1.16
CA ALA A 160 -0.47 -0.69 1.85
C ALA A 160 -1.12 -1.64 2.86
N GLY A 161 -0.41 -2.73 3.18
CA GLY A 161 -0.73 -3.69 4.25
C GLY A 161 -1.00 -5.09 3.72
N LYS A 162 -1.91 -5.23 2.75
CA LYS A 162 -2.42 -6.55 2.29
C LYS A 162 -1.68 -7.13 1.11
N GLY A 163 -1.21 -6.29 0.18
CA GLY A 163 -0.48 -6.74 -0.99
C GLY A 163 -1.27 -7.75 -1.83
N HIS A 164 -0.87 -9.03 -1.77
CA HIS A 164 -1.52 -10.10 -2.55
C HIS A 164 -2.61 -10.83 -1.77
N GLU A 165 -2.78 -10.55 -0.47
CA GLU A 165 -3.84 -11.14 0.34
C GLU A 165 -5.21 -10.71 -0.17
N ASP A 166 -6.10 -11.68 -0.32
CA ASP A 166 -7.46 -11.55 -0.86
C ASP A 166 -8.53 -11.78 0.21
N TYR A 167 -8.20 -11.52 1.48
CA TYR A 167 -9.14 -11.65 2.59
C TYR A 167 -8.95 -10.55 3.64
N GLN A 168 -10.03 -10.22 4.35
CA GLN A 168 -9.98 -9.52 5.64
C GLN A 168 -10.41 -10.44 6.77
N GLU A 169 -9.71 -10.40 7.90
CA GLU A 169 -9.98 -11.25 9.07
C GLU A 169 -10.63 -10.46 10.22
N PHE A 170 -11.84 -10.89 10.62
CA PHE A 170 -12.62 -10.34 11.72
C PHE A 170 -13.05 -11.45 12.67
N ALA A 171 -12.65 -11.37 13.94
CA ALA A 171 -12.96 -12.34 15.00
C ALA A 171 -12.80 -13.81 14.56
N GLY A 172 -11.68 -14.12 13.88
CA GLY A 172 -11.37 -15.45 13.37
C GLY A 172 -12.10 -15.87 12.07
N LYS A 173 -12.97 -15.01 11.52
CA LYS A 173 -13.62 -15.22 10.22
C LYS A 173 -12.90 -14.45 9.13
N ARG A 174 -12.59 -15.13 8.02
CA ARG A 174 -12.05 -14.51 6.82
C ARG A 174 -13.16 -14.24 5.83
N ILE A 175 -13.28 -12.99 5.40
CA ILE A 175 -14.16 -12.58 4.32
C ILE A 175 -13.31 -12.25 3.10
N HIS A 176 -13.80 -12.59 1.90
CA HIS A 176 -13.12 -12.26 0.65
C HIS A 176 -12.99 -10.74 0.52
N PHE A 177 -11.76 -10.27 0.28
CA PHE A 177 -11.45 -8.85 0.10
C PHE A 177 -10.08 -8.68 -0.56
N SER A 178 -10.04 -8.09 -1.75
CA SER A 178 -8.80 -7.84 -2.50
C SER A 178 -8.68 -6.35 -2.82
N ASP A 179 -7.57 -5.72 -2.41
CA ASP A 179 -7.29 -4.30 -2.71
C ASP A 179 -7.34 -4.04 -4.23
N GLN A 180 -6.81 -4.97 -5.03
CA GLN A 180 -6.82 -4.91 -6.49
C GLN A 180 -8.23 -4.99 -7.08
N GLU A 181 -9.09 -5.84 -6.52
CA GLU A 181 -10.47 -5.96 -6.99
C GLU A 181 -11.27 -4.71 -6.65
N VAL A 182 -11.08 -4.14 -5.46
CA VAL A 182 -11.72 -2.88 -5.08
C VAL A 182 -11.32 -1.74 -6.03
N ILE A 183 -10.05 -1.65 -6.45
CA ILE A 183 -9.62 -0.65 -7.44
C ILE A 183 -10.31 -0.88 -8.79
N LYS A 184 -10.51 -2.14 -9.21
CA LYS A 184 -11.22 -2.46 -10.45
C LYS A 184 -12.71 -2.17 -10.36
N GLU A 185 -13.35 -2.45 -9.23
CA GLU A 185 -14.75 -2.11 -9.00
C GLU A 185 -15.00 -0.59 -9.09
N TRP A 186 -14.04 0.23 -8.65
CA TRP A 186 -14.11 1.69 -8.81
C TRP A 186 -14.19 2.11 -10.29
N ASP A 187 -13.57 1.36 -11.20
CA ASP A 187 -13.62 1.66 -12.64
C ASP A 187 -14.97 1.38 -13.31
N ASP A 188 -15.88 0.74 -12.59
CA ASP A 188 -17.24 0.48 -13.04
C ASP A 188 -18.25 1.47 -12.41
N THR A 189 -17.76 2.46 -11.64
CA THR A 189 -18.54 3.59 -11.08
C THR A 189 -18.50 4.83 -11.97
#